data_AF-A0A839ZF48-F1
#
_entry.id   AF-A0A839ZF48-F1
#
_cell.length_a   1.000
_cell.length_b   1.000
_cell.length_c   1.000
_cell.angle_alpha   90.00
_cell.angle_beta   90.00
_cell.angle_gamma   90.00
#
_symmetry.space_group_name_H-M   'P 1'
#
loop_
_entity.id
_entity.type
_entity.pdbx_description
1 polymer ?
#
loop_
_entity_poly.entity_id
_entity_poly.type
_entity_poly.pdbx_seq_one_letter_code
_entity_poly.pdbx_strand_id
1 'polypeptide(L)'
;MKMRRPHRVPLPPQALTILRDLRRLTGNQPFVFPGIGAGHKPISENTLNGALRRLGFTADVATAHGFRATASTLLNESGLWNPDAIERQLAHAERNEVRRAYTRGEHWEERTRMMTWWADYLEKIKMPGAKAD
;
A
#
# COMPACT_ATOMS: atom_id res chain seq x y z
N MET A 1 6.59 22.07 10.19
CA MET A 1 7.47 20.98 9.73
C MET A 1 7.93 20.16 10.94
N LYS A 2 7.20 19.09 11.32
CA LYS A 2 7.53 18.25 12.47
C LYS A 2 8.17 16.95 11.91
N MET A 3 9.50 16.88 11.96
CA MET A 3 10.37 15.76 11.58
C MET A 3 9.92 14.90 10.39
N ARG A 4 10.36 15.25 9.17
CA ARG A 4 10.27 14.40 7.96
C ARG A 4 11.21 13.19 8.07
N ARG A 5 10.95 12.26 8.99
CA ARG A 5 11.65 10.96 8.97
C ARG A 5 11.22 10.21 7.71
N PRO A 6 12.16 9.73 6.87
CA PRO A 6 11.81 8.91 5.72
C PRO A 6 11.01 7.69 6.16
N HIS A 7 9.82 7.52 5.61
CA HIS A 7 9.00 6.33 5.84
C HIS A 7 9.44 5.25 4.86
N ARG A 8 10.17 4.25 5.36
CA ARG A 8 10.58 3.09 4.55
C ARG A 8 9.46 2.06 4.57
N VAL A 9 9.19 1.43 3.42
CA VAL A 9 8.17 0.38 3.26
C VAL A 9 8.82 -0.80 2.53
N PRO A 10 8.82 -2.02 3.09
CA PRO A 10 9.25 -3.20 2.37
C PRO A 10 8.24 -3.51 1.26
N LEU A 11 8.75 -3.82 0.06
CA LEU A 11 7.94 -4.20 -1.09
C LEU A 11 8.03 -5.71 -1.29
N PRO A 12 6.88 -6.42 -1.31
CA PRO A 12 6.88 -7.85 -1.62
C PRO A 12 7.19 -8.08 -3.11
N PRO A 13 7.63 -9.30 -3.50
CA PRO A 13 7.95 -9.62 -4.89
C PRO A 13 6.86 -9.24 -5.89
N GLN A 14 5.59 -9.45 -5.54
CA GLN A 14 4.41 -9.12 -6.35
C GLN A 14 4.34 -7.61 -6.66
N ALA A 15 4.56 -6.76 -5.65
CA ALA A 15 4.57 -5.31 -5.84
C ALA A 15 5.75 -4.87 -6.72
N LEU A 16 6.92 -5.50 -6.57
CA LEU A 16 8.08 -5.24 -7.43
C LEU A 16 7.80 -5.61 -8.88
N THR A 17 7.11 -6.73 -9.14
CA THR A 17 6.67 -7.13 -10.49
C THR A 17 5.74 -6.08 -11.09
N ILE A 18 4.70 -5.66 -10.37
CA ILE A 18 3.76 -4.61 -10.83
C ILE A 18 4.51 -3.31 -11.15
N LEU A 19 5.46 -2.89 -10.31
CA LEU A 19 6.24 -1.67 -10.56
C LEU A 19 7.18 -1.79 -11.76
N ARG A 20 7.74 -2.98 -12.02
CA ARG A 20 8.56 -3.24 -13.20
C ARG A 20 7.73 -3.18 -14.48
N ASP A 21 6.53 -3.76 -14.47
CA ASP A 21 5.61 -3.68 -15.60
C ASP A 21 5.13 -2.26 -15.83
N LEU A 22 4.79 -1.53 -14.76
CA LEU A 22 4.46 -0.11 -14.84
C LEU A 22 5.60 0.71 -15.46
N ARG A 23 6.86 0.45 -15.07
CA ARG A 23 8.02 1.14 -15.64
C ARG A 23 8.16 0.96 -17.15
N ARG A 24 7.71 -0.18 -17.70
CA ARG A 24 7.70 -0.40 -19.16
C ARG A 24 6.71 0.53 -19.87
N LEU A 25 5.63 0.93 -19.18
CA LEU A 25 4.61 1.85 -19.69
C LEU A 25 4.99 3.32 -19.47
N THR A 26 5.57 3.65 -18.31
CA THR A 26 5.86 5.03 -17.93
C THR A 26 7.26 5.50 -18.34
N GLY A 27 8.18 4.58 -18.64
CA GLY A 27 9.55 4.89 -19.04
C GLY A 27 10.40 5.46 -17.90
N ASN A 28 11.32 6.37 -18.23
CA ASN A 28 12.24 6.99 -17.27
C ASN A 28 11.74 8.37 -16.81
N GLN A 29 10.48 8.46 -16.39
CA GLN A 29 9.90 9.70 -15.84
C GLN A 29 10.34 9.93 -14.39
N PRO A 30 10.33 11.19 -13.89
CA PRO A 30 10.67 11.49 -12.49
C PRO A 30 9.70 10.87 -11.46
N PHE A 31 8.50 10.50 -11.88
CA PHE A 31 7.45 9.93 -11.03
C PHE A 31 7.09 8.50 -11.46
N VAL A 32 6.82 7.64 -10.47
CA VAL A 32 6.34 6.26 -10.72
C VAL A 32 4.95 6.29 -11.39
N PHE A 33 4.08 7.20 -10.95
CA PHE A 33 2.75 7.43 -11.50
C PHE A 33 2.64 8.86 -12.07
N PRO A 34 3.13 9.09 -13.30
CA PRO A 34 3.07 10.41 -13.91
C PRO A 34 1.63 10.78 -14.30
N GLY A 35 1.27 12.07 -14.15
CA GLY A 35 0.01 12.61 -14.65
C GLY A 35 -0.05 12.64 -16.18
N ILE A 36 -1.26 12.69 -16.75
CA ILE A 36 -1.48 12.84 -18.19
C ILE A 36 -1.04 14.26 -18.62
N GLY A 37 -0.12 14.36 -19.57
CA GLY A 37 0.43 15.62 -20.09
C GLY A 37 1.95 15.72 -19.91
N ALA A 38 2.47 16.93 -19.69
CA ALA A 38 3.88 17.12 -19.37
C ALA A 38 4.17 16.46 -18.01
N GLY A 39 4.90 15.34 -18.00
CA GLY A 39 5.15 14.41 -16.88
C GLY A 39 5.87 14.99 -15.65
N HIS A 40 5.76 16.29 -15.42
CA HIS A 40 6.33 17.03 -14.30
C HIS A 40 5.47 17.00 -13.02
N LYS A 41 4.32 16.32 -13.03
CA LYS A 41 3.46 16.15 -11.85
C LYS A 41 3.00 14.70 -11.73
N PRO A 42 2.87 14.16 -10.51
CA PRO A 42 2.25 12.86 -10.29
C PRO A 42 0.74 12.92 -10.53
N ILE A 43 0.10 11.76 -10.71
CA ILE A 43 -1.36 11.64 -10.71
C ILE A 43 -1.95 12.22 -9.41
N SER A 44 -3.18 12.73 -9.49
CA SER A 44 -3.93 13.10 -8.29
C SER A 44 -4.55 11.87 -7.64
N GLU A 45 -4.89 11.96 -6.36
CA GLU A 45 -5.66 10.90 -5.68
C GLU A 45 -6.97 10.59 -6.41
N ASN A 46 -7.63 11.61 -6.97
CA ASN A 46 -8.84 11.45 -7.76
C ASN A 46 -8.66 10.58 -8.99
N THR A 47 -7.44 10.48 -9.55
CA THR A 47 -7.15 9.58 -10.67
C THR A 47 -7.38 8.12 -10.28
N LEU A 48 -6.93 7.70 -9.09
CA LEU A 48 -7.13 6.32 -8.61
C LEU A 48 -8.60 6.03 -8.32
N ASN A 49 -9.29 6.94 -7.63
CA ASN A 49 -10.72 6.78 -7.37
C ASN A 49 -11.52 6.76 -8.68
N GLY A 50 -11.18 7.61 -9.65
CA GLY A 50 -11.79 7.59 -10.98
C GLY A 50 -11.52 6.30 -11.76
N ALA A 51 -10.34 5.67 -11.58
CA ALA A 51 -10.06 4.35 -12.17
C ALA A 51 -10.95 3.27 -11.55
N LEU A 52 -11.13 3.27 -10.22
CA LEU A 52 -12.03 2.34 -9.53
C LEU A 52 -13.48 2.48 -10.02
N ARG A 53 -13.97 3.71 -10.22
CA ARG A 53 -15.33 3.95 -10.77
C ARG A 53 -15.51 3.35 -12.16
N ARG A 54 -14.49 3.48 -13.02
CA ARG A 54 -14.52 2.87 -14.38
C ARG A 54 -14.50 1.35 -14.36
N LEU A 55 -13.95 0.75 -13.31
CA LEU A 55 -13.98 -0.69 -13.07
C LEU A 55 -15.30 -1.17 -12.44
N GLY A 56 -16.28 -0.30 -12.23
CA GLY A 56 -17.60 -0.64 -11.68
C GLY A 56 -17.69 -0.59 -10.15
N PHE A 57 -16.61 -0.24 -9.45
CA PHE A 57 -16.65 -0.06 -8.00
C PHE A 57 -17.19 1.33 -7.67
N THR A 58 -18.35 1.42 -7.02
CA THR A 58 -18.93 2.67 -6.51
C THR A 58 -18.24 3.14 -5.23
N ALA A 59 -18.54 4.35 -4.76
CA ALA A 59 -17.79 4.98 -3.65
C ALA A 59 -18.00 4.34 -2.29
N ASP A 60 -19.17 3.76 -2.12
CA ASP A 60 -19.56 2.90 -1.01
C ASP A 60 -18.89 1.52 -1.06
N VAL A 61 -18.45 1.05 -2.24
CA VAL A 61 -17.79 -0.26 -2.40
C VAL A 61 -16.28 -0.17 -2.24
N ALA A 62 -15.61 0.75 -2.98
CA ALA A 62 -14.17 0.88 -2.92
C ALA A 62 -13.66 2.31 -3.17
N THR A 63 -12.62 2.68 -2.41
CA THR A 63 -11.83 3.89 -2.59
C THR A 63 -10.35 3.58 -2.37
N ALA A 64 -9.47 4.42 -2.90
CA ALA A 64 -8.02 4.28 -2.67
C ALA A 64 -7.66 4.34 -1.18
N HIS A 65 -8.35 5.19 -0.41
CA HIS A 65 -8.19 5.25 1.05
C HIS A 65 -8.70 3.99 1.74
N GLY A 66 -9.84 3.45 1.28
CA GLY A 66 -10.47 2.25 1.83
C GLY A 66 -9.53 1.04 1.84
N PHE A 67 -8.69 0.86 0.82
CA PHE A 67 -7.70 -0.23 0.79
C PHE A 67 -6.74 -0.23 1.96
N ARG A 68 -6.36 0.95 2.48
CA ARG A 68 -5.49 1.05 3.65
C ARG A 68 -6.20 0.54 4.90
N ALA A 69 -7.46 0.91 5.08
CA ALA A 69 -8.28 0.46 6.19
C ALA A 69 -8.49 -1.06 6.13
N THR A 70 -8.83 -1.59 4.95
CA THR A 70 -8.97 -3.04 4.71
C THR A 70 -7.70 -3.80 5.06
N ALA A 71 -6.53 -3.33 4.61
CA ALA A 71 -5.25 -3.95 4.94
C ALA A 71 -4.97 -3.93 6.45
N SER A 72 -5.25 -2.81 7.14
CA SER A 72 -5.10 -2.72 8.59
C SER A 72 -5.95 -3.74 9.32
N THR A 73 -7.25 -3.79 8.99
CA THR A 73 -8.21 -4.70 9.60
C THR A 73 -7.79 -6.16 9.41
N LEU A 74 -7.52 -6.58 8.17
CA LEU A 74 -7.16 -7.98 7.88
C LEU A 74 -5.83 -8.40 8.51
N LEU A 75 -4.84 -7.51 8.55
CA LEU A 75 -3.56 -7.80 9.21
C LEU A 75 -3.74 -7.96 10.72
N ASN A 76 -4.54 -7.11 11.36
CA ASN A 76 -4.84 -7.24 12.79
C ASN A 76 -5.67 -8.50 13.09
N GLU A 77 -6.71 -8.76 12.31
CA GLU A 77 -7.59 -9.93 12.47
C GLU A 77 -6.89 -11.26 12.22
N SER A 78 -5.81 -11.27 11.42
CA SER A 78 -5.01 -12.48 11.23
C SER A 78 -4.37 -13.00 12.53
N GLY A 79 -4.13 -12.11 13.51
CA GLY A 79 -3.44 -12.44 14.76
C GLY A 79 -1.97 -12.85 14.59
N LEU A 80 -1.38 -12.68 13.39
CA LEU A 80 -0.04 -13.18 13.05
C LEU A 80 1.08 -12.16 13.29
N TRP A 81 0.74 -10.88 13.46
CA TRP A 81 1.71 -9.78 13.43
C TRP A 81 1.57 -8.88 14.65
N ASN A 82 2.67 -8.28 15.07
CA ASN A 82 2.66 -7.26 16.10
C ASN A 82 1.86 -6.02 15.63
N PRO A 83 0.87 -5.54 16.39
CA PRO A 83 0.11 -4.33 16.05
C PRO A 83 1.00 -3.11 15.78
N ASP A 84 2.09 -2.95 16.54
CA ASP A 84 3.04 -1.85 16.34
C ASP A 84 3.74 -1.93 14.97
N ALA A 85 3.99 -3.16 14.47
CA ALA A 85 4.56 -3.37 13.13
C ALA A 85 3.55 -3.00 12.03
N ILE A 86 2.26 -3.30 12.23
CA ILE A 86 1.17 -2.93 11.31
C ILE A 86 1.02 -1.40 11.28
N GLU A 87 0.89 -0.76 12.43
CA GLU A 87 0.75 0.71 12.53
C GLU A 87 1.96 1.43 11.93
N ARG A 88 3.18 0.93 12.20
CA ARG A 88 4.40 1.46 11.59
C ARG A 88 4.35 1.33 10.07
N GLN A 89 3.94 0.20 9.53
CA GLN A 89 3.81 -0.03 8.08
C GLN A 89 2.82 0.98 7.45
N LEU A 90 1.74 1.27 8.17
CA LEU A 90 0.72 2.25 7.81
C LEU A 90 1.12 3.69 8.16
N ALA A 91 2.41 3.99 8.38
CA ALA A 91 2.91 5.34 8.67
C ALA A 91 2.12 6.06 9.78
N HIS A 92 1.41 5.32 10.62
CA HIS A 92 0.67 5.87 11.74
C HIS A 92 1.72 6.16 12.80
N ALA A 93 1.84 7.44 13.16
CA ALA A 93 2.73 7.83 14.24
C ALA A 93 2.17 7.27 15.53
N GLU A 94 2.98 6.50 16.27
CA GLU A 94 2.62 6.04 17.61
C GLU A 94 2.26 7.27 18.47
N ARG A 95 1.01 7.32 18.91
CA ARG A 95 0.45 8.48 19.63
C ARG A 95 0.83 8.42 21.11
N ASN A 96 1.14 7.24 21.64
CA ASN A 96 1.52 7.06 23.03
C ASN A 96 3.02 7.31 23.23
N GLU A 97 3.37 8.40 23.91
CA GLU A 97 4.76 8.79 24.20
C GLU A 97 5.51 7.75 25.04
N VAL A 98 4.81 7.05 25.95
CA VAL A 98 5.40 5.99 26.78
C VAL A 98 5.76 4.80 25.90
N ARG A 99 4.85 4.34 25.03
CA ARG A 99 5.15 3.22 24.10
C ARG A 99 6.26 3.57 23.10
N ARG A 100 6.27 4.79 22.54
CA ARG A 100 7.36 5.27 21.65
C ARG A 100 8.75 5.11 22.22
N ALA A 101 8.91 5.25 23.54
CA ALA A 101 10.21 5.10 24.20
C ALA A 101 10.72 3.64 24.18
N TYR A 102 9.80 2.67 24.17
CA TYR A 102 10.07 1.23 24.17
C TYR A 102 10.07 0.63 22.75
N THR A 103 9.25 1.13 21.82
CA THR A 103 9.13 0.66 20.42
C THR A 103 10.27 1.19 19.53
N ARG A 104 11.53 1.11 19.99
CA ARG A 104 12.71 1.57 19.25
C ARG A 104 13.02 0.77 17.98
N GLY A 105 12.36 -0.37 17.79
CA GLY A 105 12.53 -1.22 16.61
C GLY A 105 11.72 -0.72 15.43
N GLU A 106 12.32 -0.65 14.25
CA GLU A 106 11.60 -0.43 12.99
C GLU A 106 10.68 -1.60 12.61
N HIS A 107 10.71 -2.71 13.35
CA HIS A 107 10.05 -3.99 13.03
C HIS A 107 10.34 -4.43 11.58
N TRP A 108 11.53 -4.12 11.05
CA TRP A 108 11.80 -4.21 9.62
C TRP A 108 11.68 -5.65 9.09
N GLU A 109 12.26 -6.61 9.78
CA GLU A 109 12.18 -8.04 9.41
C GLU A 109 10.75 -8.55 9.47
N GLU A 110 10.02 -8.20 10.52
CA GLU A 110 8.62 -8.58 10.69
C GLU A 110 7.74 -7.95 9.61
N ARG A 111 7.90 -6.65 9.34
CA ARG A 111 7.19 -5.96 8.25
C ARG A 111 7.52 -6.53 6.87
N THR A 112 8.73 -7.04 6.66
CA THR A 112 9.11 -7.71 5.42
C THR A 112 8.36 -9.03 5.26
N ARG A 113 8.33 -9.86 6.31
CA ARG A 113 7.54 -11.11 6.33
C ARG A 113 6.03 -10.83 6.18
N MET A 114 5.53 -9.83 6.90
CA MET A 114 4.14 -9.39 6.87
C MET A 114 3.69 -8.95 5.48
N MET A 115 4.46 -8.10 4.81
CA MET A 115 4.10 -7.63 3.47
C MET A 115 4.18 -8.74 2.41
N THR A 116 5.08 -9.71 2.60
CA THR A 116 5.15 -10.91 1.74
C THR A 116 3.92 -11.78 1.95
N TRP A 117 3.58 -12.10 3.21
CA TRP A 117 2.38 -12.86 3.55
C TRP A 117 1.10 -12.18 3.05
N TRP A 118 1.00 -10.85 3.21
CA TRP A 118 -0.15 -10.08 2.72
C TRP A 118 -0.31 -10.23 1.21
N ALA A 119 0.78 -10.10 0.44
CA ALA A 119 0.73 -10.28 -1.00
C ALA A 119 0.38 -11.72 -1.41
N ASP A 120 0.89 -12.73 -0.70
CA ASP A 120 0.55 -14.13 -0.93
C ASP A 120 -0.91 -14.42 -0.61
N TYR A 121 -1.45 -13.82 0.45
CA TYR A 121 -2.87 -13.91 0.81
C TYR A 121 -3.76 -13.32 -0.29
N LEU A 122 -3.41 -12.13 -0.82
CA LEU A 122 -4.15 -11.50 -1.91
C LEU A 122 -4.17 -12.38 -3.17
N GLU A 123 -3.06 -13.02 -3.54
CA GLU A 123 -3.03 -13.96 -4.67
C GLU A 123 -3.89 -15.21 -4.43
N LYS A 124 -4.01 -15.68 -3.19
CA LYS A 124 -4.88 -16.83 -2.85
C LYS A 124 -6.36 -16.50 -2.97
N ILE A 125 -6.78 -15.29 -2.58
CA ILE A 125 -8.19 -14.87 -2.63
C ILE A 125 -8.59 -14.26 -3.97
N LYS A 126 -7.61 -13.96 -4.83
CA LYS A 126 -7.85 -13.54 -6.20
C LYS A 126 -8.54 -14.67 -6.95
N MET A 127 -9.82 -14.49 -7.26
CA MET A 127 -10.53 -15.44 -8.09
C MET A 127 -9.85 -15.53 -9.47
N PRO A 128 -9.70 -16.73 -10.07
CA PRO A 128 -9.32 -16.83 -11.47
C PRO A 128 -10.37 -16.07 -12.29
N GLY A 129 -9.91 -15.06 -13.04
CA GLY A 129 -10.75 -13.98 -13.56
C GLY A 129 -12.05 -14.45 -14.19
N ALA A 130 -13.15 -13.79 -13.80
CA ALA A 130 -14.33 -13.70 -14.66
C ALA A 130 -13.84 -13.27 -16.05
N LYS A 131 -14.06 -14.13 -17.04
CA LYS A 131 -13.80 -13.78 -18.43
C LYS A 131 -14.61 -12.51 -18.71
N ALA A 132 -13.92 -11.48 -19.21
CA ALA A 132 -14.60 -10.41 -19.89
C ALA A 132 -15.12 -11.03 -21.19
N ASP A 133 -16.42 -11.32 -21.22
CA ASP A 133 -17.16 -11.66 -22.43
C ASP A 133 -17.29 -10.41 -23.33
#